data_AF-A0A4Q8L598-F1
#
_entry.id   AF-A0A4Q8L598-F1
#
_cell.length_a   1.000
_cell.length_b   1.000
_cell.length_c   1.000
_cell.angle_alpha   90.00
_cell.angle_beta   90.00
_cell.angle_gamma   90.00
#
_symmetry.space_group_name_H-M   'P 1'
#
loop_
_entity.id
_entity.type
_entity.pdbx_description
1 polymer ?
#
loop_
_entity_poly.entity_id
_entity_poly.type
_entity_poly.pdbx_seq_one_letter_code
_entity_poly.pdbx_strand_id
1 'polypeptide(L)'
;MPEVRRPAWEWRWGVSVELKPCPFCGGKPILHEAGNDYTKSRRVVIKCPSCRAQRADSALRHSMEWLIGVATEHWNRRKQQESSSDE
;
A
#
# COMPACT_ATOMS: atom_id res chain seq x y z
N MET A 1 -34.76 13.38 -0.07
CA MET A 1 -33.42 12.88 0.33
C MET A 1 -32.39 13.58 -0.55
N PRO A 2 -31.43 14.37 -0.04
CA PRO A 2 -30.47 15.01 -0.91
C PRO A 2 -29.32 14.06 -1.22
N GLU A 3 -29.06 13.91 -2.50
CA GLU A 3 -27.97 13.13 -3.09
C GLU A 3 -26.65 13.88 -2.89
N VAL A 4 -25.87 13.48 -1.89
CA VAL A 4 -24.59 14.13 -1.56
C VAL A 4 -23.57 13.78 -2.65
N ARG A 5 -23.28 14.75 -3.53
CA ARG A 5 -22.19 14.68 -4.52
C ARG A 5 -20.84 14.66 -3.79
N ARG A 6 -20.26 13.47 -3.64
CA ARG A 6 -18.95 13.28 -3.00
C ARG A 6 -17.81 13.80 -3.90
N PRO A 7 -16.83 14.55 -3.36
CA PRO A 7 -15.71 15.06 -4.15
C PRO A 7 -14.79 13.93 -4.63
N ALA A 8 -14.10 14.15 -5.76
CA ALA A 8 -13.29 13.13 -6.45
C ALA A 8 -12.05 12.63 -5.70
N TRP A 9 -11.84 13.02 -4.44
CA TRP A 9 -10.85 12.44 -3.54
C TRP A 9 -11.47 11.41 -2.56
N GLU A 10 -12.79 11.27 -2.57
CA GLU A 10 -13.58 10.36 -1.74
C GLU A 10 -13.99 9.09 -2.53
N TRP A 11 -13.06 8.56 -3.35
CA TRP A 11 -13.21 7.26 -4.00
C TRP A 11 -12.73 6.18 -3.02
N ARG A 12 -13.67 5.30 -2.62
CA ARG A 12 -13.48 4.05 -1.85
C ARG A 12 -12.53 4.15 -0.65
N TRP A 13 -13.10 4.61 0.46
CA TRP A 13 -12.55 4.26 1.77
C TRP A 13 -12.70 2.75 2.00
N GLY A 14 -11.60 2.09 2.34
CA GLY A 14 -11.66 0.94 3.24
C GLY A 14 -11.18 -0.39 2.68
N VAL A 15 -9.94 -0.47 2.20
CA VAL A 15 -9.11 -1.58 2.70
C VAL A 15 -8.35 -1.03 3.90
N SER A 16 -8.77 -1.41 5.11
CA SER A 16 -8.05 -1.12 6.36
C SER A 16 -6.76 -1.94 6.42
N VAL A 17 -5.83 -1.70 5.50
CA VAL A 17 -4.51 -2.32 5.55
C VAL A 17 -3.66 -1.57 6.55
N GLU A 18 -3.29 -2.26 7.62
CA GLU A 18 -2.38 -1.75 8.64
C GLU A 18 -0.96 -1.63 8.05
N LEU A 19 -0.64 -0.44 7.54
CA LEU A 19 0.70 -0.13 7.06
C LEU A 19 1.57 0.33 8.23
N LYS A 20 2.70 -0.35 8.42
CA LYS A 20 3.74 0.09 9.36
C LYS A 20 4.32 1.44 8.92
N PRO A 21 4.81 2.26 9.87
CA PRO A 21 5.51 3.50 9.55
C PRO A 21 6.69 3.23 8.63
N CYS A 22 7.10 4.23 7.86
CA CYS A 22 8.18 4.09 6.89
C CYS A 22 9.46 3.54 7.55
N PRO A 23 10.11 2.49 6.98
CA PRO A 23 11.34 1.93 7.55
C PRO A 23 12.51 2.91 7.62
N PHE A 24 12.50 3.95 6.78
CA PHE A 24 13.63 4.89 6.67
C PHE A 24 13.48 6.09 7.61
N CYS A 25 12.25 6.61 7.78
CA CYS A 25 12.03 7.86 8.50
C CYS A 25 10.92 7.81 9.54
N GLY A 26 10.24 6.68 9.71
CA GLY A 26 9.10 6.55 10.64
C GLY A 26 7.82 7.28 10.19
N GLY A 27 7.83 7.96 9.05
CA GLY A 27 6.68 8.72 8.55
C GLY A 27 5.49 7.85 8.14
N LYS A 28 4.29 8.44 8.13
CA LYS A 28 3.05 7.76 7.74
C LYS A 28 3.03 7.51 6.22
N PRO A 29 2.95 6.25 5.75
CA PRO A 29 2.84 5.95 4.33
C PRO A 29 1.42 6.22 3.80
N ILE A 30 1.33 6.46 2.50
CA ILE A 30 0.10 6.62 1.75
C ILE A 30 0.05 5.53 0.68
N LEU A 31 -1.05 4.80 0.60
CA LEU A 31 -1.32 3.83 -0.45
C LEU A 31 -2.17 4.48 -1.54
N HIS A 32 -1.73 4.30 -2.79
CA HIS A 32 -2.43 4.75 -3.99
C HIS A 32 -2.69 3.55 -4.89
N GLU A 33 -3.95 3.33 -5.21
CA GLU A 33 -4.36 2.36 -6.21
C GLU A 33 -4.42 3.05 -7.57
N ALA A 34 -3.81 2.44 -8.59
CA ALA A 34 -3.84 2.91 -9.96
C ALA A 34 -4.32 1.77 -10.87
N GLY A 35 -5.45 1.99 -11.54
CA GLY A 35 -6.11 0.99 -12.39
C GLY A 35 -7.32 0.35 -11.74
N ASN A 36 -7.84 -0.69 -12.39
CA ASN A 36 -8.99 -1.47 -11.91
C ASN A 36 -8.88 -2.93 -12.37
N ASP A 37 -9.73 -3.81 -11.85
CA ASP A 37 -9.69 -5.24 -12.18
C ASP A 37 -10.04 -5.57 -13.64
N TYR A 38 -10.63 -4.63 -14.36
CA TYR A 38 -11.07 -4.77 -15.75
C TYR A 38 -10.03 -4.26 -16.75
N THR A 39 -8.97 -3.63 -16.27
CA THR A 39 -7.87 -3.11 -17.09
C THR A 39 -6.62 -3.96 -16.85
N LYS A 40 -5.81 -4.16 -17.90
CA LYS A 40 -4.52 -4.87 -17.80
C LYS A 40 -3.45 -4.07 -17.02
N SER A 41 -3.84 -3.03 -16.30
CA SER A 41 -2.97 -2.02 -15.69
C SER A 41 -3.22 -1.92 -14.19
N ARG A 42 -3.37 -3.06 -13.50
CA ARG A 42 -3.50 -3.13 -12.04
C ARG A 42 -2.18 -2.77 -11.38
N ARG A 43 -2.16 -1.68 -10.62
CA ARG A 43 -0.96 -1.18 -9.93
C ARG A 43 -1.33 -0.63 -8.56
N VAL A 44 -0.52 -0.93 -7.56
CA VAL A 44 -0.61 -0.39 -6.20
C VAL A 44 0.72 0.29 -5.90
N VAL A 45 0.65 1.51 -5.37
CA VAL A 45 1.82 2.31 -5.03
C VAL A 45 1.75 2.74 -3.57
N ILE A 46 2.69 2.29 -2.75
CA ILE A 46 2.86 2.75 -1.38
C ILE A 46 3.98 3.78 -1.37
N LYS A 47 3.70 5.01 -0.97
CA LYS A 47 4.67 6.10 -0.93
C LYS A 47 4.74 6.73 0.45
N CYS A 48 5.94 7.05 0.90
CA CYS A 48 6.17 7.90 2.06
C CYS A 48 6.39 9.35 1.58
N PRO A 49 5.51 10.30 1.93
CA PRO A 49 5.64 11.69 1.50
C PRO A 49 6.86 12.40 2.15
N SER A 50 7.31 11.93 3.32
CA SER A 50 8.40 12.58 4.07
C SER A 50 9.78 12.27 3.50
N CYS A 51 10.10 10.99 3.27
CA CYS A 51 11.42 10.57 2.77
C CYS A 51 11.43 10.19 1.28
N ARG A 52 10.28 10.26 0.61
CA ARG A 52 10.09 9.85 -0.80
C ARG A 52 10.37 8.37 -1.09
N ALA A 53 10.53 7.53 -0.06
CA ALA A 53 10.55 6.09 -0.25
C ALA A 53 9.23 5.65 -0.88
N GLN A 54 9.31 4.96 -2.01
CA GLN A 54 8.13 4.50 -2.73
C GLN A 54 8.31 3.06 -3.20
N ARG A 55 7.22 2.33 -3.23
CA ARG A 55 7.12 0.99 -3.75
C ARG A 55 5.93 0.93 -4.69
N ALA A 56 6.14 0.38 -5.87
CA ALA A 56 5.08 0.14 -6.83
C ALA A 56 5.06 -1.34 -7.17
N ASP A 57 3.92 -1.99 -6.93
CA ASP A 57 3.67 -3.38 -7.29
C ASP A 57 2.58 -3.40 -8.36
N SER A 58 2.72 -4.25 -9.38
CA SER A 58 1.75 -4.37 -10.48
C SER A 58 1.52 -5.83 -10.83
N ALA A 59 0.28 -6.20 -11.14
CA ALA A 59 -0.08 -7.57 -11.49
C ALA A 59 -0.90 -7.67 -12.78
N LEU A 60 -0.52 -8.59 -13.66
CA LEU A 60 -1.26 -8.88 -14.89
C LEU A 60 -2.36 -9.93 -14.69
N ARG A 61 -2.12 -10.90 -13.79
CA ARG A 61 -2.96 -12.11 -13.63
C ARG A 61 -3.74 -12.19 -12.32
N HIS A 62 -3.41 -11.35 -11.34
CA HIS A 62 -4.05 -11.35 -10.02
C HIS A 62 -4.98 -10.13 -9.87
N SER A 63 -5.95 -10.23 -8.95
CA SER A 63 -6.87 -9.14 -8.61
C SER A 63 -6.16 -7.99 -7.89
N MET A 64 -6.79 -6.81 -7.90
CA MET A 64 -6.32 -5.63 -7.15
C MET A 64 -6.25 -5.90 -5.65
N GLU A 65 -7.21 -6.63 -5.10
CA GLU A 65 -7.23 -7.00 -3.67
C GLU A 65 -5.99 -7.83 -3.29
N TRP A 66 -5.65 -8.84 -4.10
CA TRP A 66 -4.44 -9.64 -3.90
C TRP A 66 -3.18 -8.75 -3.95
N LEU A 67 -3.15 -7.81 -4.90
CA LEU A 67 -2.02 -6.89 -5.07
C LEU A 67 -1.84 -5.95 -3.85
N ILE A 68 -2.94 -5.49 -3.25
CA ILE A 68 -2.90 -4.68 -2.01
C ILE A 68 -2.34 -5.50 -0.85
N GLY A 69 -2.74 -6.77 -0.72
CA GLY A 69 -2.22 -7.69 0.30
C GLY A 69 -0.71 -7.88 0.17
N VAL A 70 -0.23 -8.18 -1.04
CA VAL A 70 1.20 -8.36 -1.34
C VAL A 70 1.99 -7.08 -1.11
N ALA A 71 1.50 -5.93 -1.60
CA ALA A 71 2.16 -4.65 -1.42
C ALA A 71 2.30 -4.30 0.08
N THR A 72 1.25 -4.56 0.87
CA THR A 72 1.24 -4.34 2.31
C THR A 72 2.22 -5.26 3.03
N GLU A 73 2.18 -6.56 2.73
CA GLU A 73 3.10 -7.54 3.31
C GLU A 73 4.55 -7.14 3.05
N HIS A 74 4.85 -6.80 1.80
CA HIS A 74 6.17 -6.38 1.40
C HIS A 74 6.63 -5.07 2.06
N TRP A 75 5.72 -4.11 2.26
CA TRP A 75 6.02 -2.87 2.97
C TRP A 75 6.29 -3.11 4.46
N ASN A 76 5.55 -4.05 5.06
CA ASN A 76 5.62 -4.39 6.48
C ASN A 76 6.74 -5.39 6.81
N ARG A 77 7.29 -6.09 5.80
CA ARG A 77 8.41 -7.02 5.95
C ARG A 77 9.66 -6.24 6.37
N ARG A 78 10.13 -6.51 7.59
CA ARG A 78 11.40 -6.03 8.13
C ARG A 78 12.39 -7.19 8.13
N LYS A 79 13.69 -6.91 7.97
CA LYS A 79 14.71 -7.93 8.24
C LYS A 79 14.55 -8.35 9.71
N GLN A 80 14.37 -9.64 9.95
CA GLN A 80 14.53 -10.20 11.29
C GLN A 80 16.00 -9.95 11.66
N GLN A 81 16.24 -9.20 12.74
CA GLN A 81 17.57 -9.17 13.31
C GLN A 81 17.74 -10.50 14.03
N GLU A 82 18.57 -11.35 13.43
CA GLU A 82 19.01 -12.61 13.98
C GLU A 82 19.82 -12.27 15.24
N SER A 83 19.18 -12.35 16.40
CA SER A 83 19.86 -12.27 17.69
C SER A 83 20.59 -13.58 17.89
N SER A 84 21.79 -13.69 17.31
CA SER A 84 22.79 -14.68 17.70
C SER A 84 23.33 -14.25 19.07
N SER A 85 22.62 -14.65 20.13
CA SER A 85 23.17 -14.72 21.47
C SER A 85 24.02 -16.00 21.54
N ASP A 86 25.30 -15.89 21.23
CA ASP A 86 26.31 -16.88 21.62
C ASP A 86 26.77 -16.54 23.04
N GLU A 87 26.33 -17.32 24.03
CA GLU A 87 27.00 -17.49 25.34
C GLU A 87 27.06 -18.98 25.69
#